data_AF-A0A1G0FFW8-F1
#
_entry.id   AF-A0A1G0FFW8-F1
#
_cell.length_a   1.000
_cell.length_b   1.000
_cell.length_c   1.000
_cell.angle_alpha   90.00
_cell.angle_beta   90.00
_cell.angle_gamma   90.00
#
_symmetry.space_group_name_H-M   'P 1'
#
loop_
_entity.id
_entity.type
_entity.pdbx_description
1 polymer ?
#
loop_
_entity_poly.entity_id
_entity_poly.type
_entity_poly.pdbx_seq_one_letter_code
_entity_poly.pdbx_strand_id
1 'polypeptide(L)'
;MNGELTWYPHSFSGAGKVSARLRNLHWTGNETSSPPLQSPPDTHPRKLPAMEISIDDLLFKGKQIGHLELAGYPEGQDWRLRRLHISNPDGSITGDGLWQGAQTQTRINLLMEISNAGKILARSGYPNTVKNGSGKLAANLLWNGPPDDFNYATLNGTLKLDTGKGQFLKMDPGIGKLLGILSLQALPKRITLDFTDVFSSGFEFDNINGNATLNNGVMQTRDLHIEGSSAKVTMKGQVNLNDETQNLRVEVLPTLGSSVSMLSAFAGGPVVGIGALIVNKVLGNPLDKLISFEYNISGTWSDPNVIKVGETPVKVLPAAKPAQTN
;
A
#
# COMPACT_ATOMS: atom_id res chain seq x y z
N MET A 1 -3.21 21.02 -24.53
CA MET A 1 -2.22 20.02 -24.95
C MET A 1 -1.32 20.71 -25.95
N ASN A 2 -0.02 20.71 -25.71
CA ASN A 2 1.00 21.31 -26.57
C ASN A 2 2.02 20.24 -26.93
N GLY A 3 2.22 19.96 -28.23
CA GLY A 3 3.18 18.95 -28.68
C GLY A 3 2.94 18.46 -30.10
N GLU A 4 3.75 17.50 -30.52
CA GLU A 4 3.66 16.84 -31.82
C GLU A 4 3.11 15.42 -31.63
N LEU A 5 2.13 15.05 -32.44
CA LEU A 5 1.57 13.70 -32.52
C LEU A 5 1.69 13.24 -33.97
N THR A 6 2.44 12.17 -34.18
CA THR A 6 2.73 11.64 -35.53
C THR A 6 2.30 10.19 -35.59
N TRP A 7 1.40 9.90 -36.53
CA TRP A 7 0.94 8.55 -36.84
C TRP A 7 1.64 8.03 -38.08
N TYR A 8 2.21 6.83 -37.99
CA TYR A 8 2.85 6.13 -39.09
C TYR A 8 2.02 4.89 -39.46
N PRO A 9 1.21 4.95 -40.53
CA PRO A 9 0.30 3.86 -40.89
C PRO A 9 1.02 2.60 -41.39
N HIS A 10 2.27 2.72 -41.87
CA HIS A 10 3.05 1.60 -42.40
C HIS A 10 4.24 1.29 -41.48
N SER A 11 4.03 0.45 -40.46
CA SER A 11 5.12 -0.21 -39.74
C SER A 11 5.16 -1.69 -40.13
N PHE A 12 6.34 -2.31 -40.11
CA PHE A 12 6.57 -3.71 -40.51
C PHE A 12 5.69 -4.75 -39.75
N SER A 13 4.96 -4.36 -38.71
CA SER A 13 4.09 -5.21 -37.87
C SER A 13 2.58 -5.04 -38.13
N GLY A 14 2.16 -4.31 -39.17
CA GLY A 14 0.77 -4.23 -39.63
C GLY A 14 -0.18 -3.34 -38.80
N ALA A 15 0.14 -3.05 -37.53
CA ALA A 15 -0.67 -2.20 -36.66
C ALA A 15 -0.28 -0.70 -36.69
N GLY A 16 0.74 -0.30 -37.45
CA GLY A 16 1.24 1.08 -37.48
C GLY A 16 2.07 1.47 -36.25
N LYS A 17 2.51 2.74 -36.17
CA LYS A 17 3.23 3.31 -35.03
C LYS A 17 2.63 4.67 -34.64
N VAL A 18 2.31 4.86 -33.37
CA VAL A 18 2.04 6.15 -32.74
C VAL A 18 3.35 6.67 -32.15
N SER A 19 3.73 7.89 -32.52
CA SER A 19 4.75 8.64 -31.80
C SER A 19 4.15 9.94 -31.30
N ALA A 20 4.28 10.22 -30.01
CA ALA A 20 3.79 11.45 -29.40
C ALA A 20 4.90 12.06 -28.56
N ARG A 21 5.21 13.33 -28.80
CA ARG A 21 6.12 14.13 -27.97
C ARG A 21 5.42 15.39 -27.53
N LEU A 22 4.97 15.39 -26.28
CA LEU A 22 4.12 16.42 -25.71
C LEU A 22 4.86 17.18 -24.62
N ARG A 23 4.77 18.50 -24.63
CA ARG A 23 5.26 19.31 -23.51
C ARG A 23 4.30 19.27 -22.34
N ASN A 24 2.99 19.32 -22.62
CA ASN A 24 1.97 19.22 -21.60
C ASN A 24 0.74 18.44 -22.07
N LEU A 25 0.20 17.61 -21.18
CA LEU A 25 -1.07 16.93 -21.38
C LEU A 25 -1.90 17.02 -20.10
N HIS A 26 -3.06 17.64 -20.22
CA HIS A 26 -4.06 17.66 -19.15
C HIS A 26 -5.20 16.74 -19.55
N TRP A 27 -5.27 15.58 -18.90
CA TRP A 27 -6.32 14.59 -19.10
C TRP A 27 -7.35 14.71 -17.97
N THR A 28 -8.47 15.37 -18.24
CA THR A 28 -9.53 15.59 -17.23
C THR A 28 -10.58 14.48 -17.21
N GLY A 29 -10.59 13.58 -18.20
CA GLY A 29 -11.46 12.40 -18.21
C GLY A 29 -12.95 12.72 -18.32
N ASN A 30 -13.34 13.90 -18.79
CA ASN A 30 -14.76 14.17 -19.04
C ASN A 30 -15.26 13.27 -20.16
N GLU A 31 -16.24 12.44 -19.82
CA GLU A 31 -17.12 11.79 -20.77
C GLU A 31 -17.68 12.86 -21.72
N THR A 32 -17.15 12.95 -22.94
CA THR A 32 -18.00 13.34 -24.05
C THR A 32 -19.07 12.28 -24.12
N SER A 33 -20.26 12.64 -23.64
CA SER A 33 -21.54 12.01 -23.88
C SER A 33 -21.70 11.71 -25.37
N SER A 34 -21.13 10.59 -25.80
CA SER A 34 -21.48 9.92 -27.02
C SER A 34 -22.64 8.99 -26.65
N PRO A 35 -23.73 8.93 -27.43
CA PRO A 35 -24.84 8.05 -27.15
C PRO A 35 -24.34 6.60 -27.01
N PRO A 36 -24.99 5.74 -26.20
CA PRO A 36 -24.54 4.38 -25.93
C PRO A 36 -24.77 3.52 -27.17
N LEU A 37 -23.84 3.57 -28.11
CA LEU A 37 -23.80 2.68 -29.25
C LEU A 37 -22.37 2.18 -29.40
N GLN A 38 -22.26 0.86 -29.28
CA GLN A 38 -21.12 -0.02 -29.47
C GLN A 38 -20.43 -0.42 -28.17
N SER A 39 -20.39 -1.74 -27.98
CA SER A 39 -19.56 -2.45 -27.01
C SER A 39 -18.20 -1.76 -26.84
N PRO A 40 -17.58 -1.79 -25.64
CA PRO A 40 -16.22 -1.30 -25.48
C PRO A 40 -15.39 -1.85 -26.65
N PRO A 41 -14.57 -1.01 -27.33
CA PRO A 41 -13.81 -1.46 -28.48
C PRO A 41 -13.14 -2.77 -28.08
N ASP A 42 -13.22 -3.81 -28.92
CA ASP A 42 -12.50 -5.07 -28.71
C ASP A 42 -11.00 -4.75 -28.64
N THR A 43 -10.53 -4.35 -27.46
CA THR A 43 -9.14 -4.04 -27.18
C THR A 43 -8.47 -5.39 -27.14
N HIS A 44 -8.01 -5.85 -28.30
CA HIS A 44 -7.11 -6.98 -28.42
C HIS A 44 -5.68 -6.46 -28.54
N PRO A 45 -4.68 -7.08 -27.89
CA PRO A 45 -3.30 -6.59 -27.93
C PRO A 45 -2.76 -6.45 -29.35
N ARG A 46 -3.18 -7.34 -30.26
CA ARG A 46 -2.81 -7.30 -31.68
C ARG A 46 -3.27 -6.05 -32.43
N LYS A 47 -4.34 -5.38 -31.95
CA LYS A 47 -4.86 -4.15 -32.56
C LYS A 47 -4.14 -2.91 -32.05
N LEU A 48 -3.33 -3.02 -30.99
CA LEU A 48 -2.55 -1.89 -30.51
C LEU A 48 -1.32 -1.64 -31.39
N PRO A 49 -1.10 -0.39 -31.84
CA PRO A 49 0.08 -0.03 -32.61
C PRO A 49 1.36 -0.12 -31.76
N ALA A 50 2.51 0.00 -32.43
CA ALA A 50 3.72 0.41 -31.72
C ALA A 50 3.51 1.81 -31.14
N MET A 51 3.94 2.04 -29.91
CA MET A 51 3.78 3.31 -29.21
C MET A 51 5.13 3.81 -28.73
N GLU A 52 5.39 5.09 -28.94
CA GLU A 52 6.52 5.82 -28.39
C GLU A 52 6.02 7.20 -27.96
N ILE A 53 5.70 7.31 -26.67
CA ILE A 53 5.04 8.46 -26.07
C ILE A 53 6.00 9.08 -25.06
N SER A 54 6.21 10.39 -25.16
CA SER A 54 6.95 11.20 -24.20
C SER A 54 6.13 12.43 -23.86
N ILE A 55 5.88 12.68 -22.58
CA ILE A 55 5.11 13.81 -22.06
C ILE A 55 5.92 14.44 -20.94
N ASP A 56 6.37 15.69 -21.11
CA ASP A 56 7.19 16.37 -20.11
C ASP A 56 6.38 16.70 -18.84
N ASP A 57 5.11 17.08 -19.02
CA ASP A 57 4.20 17.43 -17.92
C ASP A 57 2.80 16.81 -18.12
N LEU A 58 2.54 15.71 -17.40
CA LEU A 58 1.25 15.01 -17.38
C LEU A 58 0.44 15.35 -16.12
N LEU A 59 -0.73 15.93 -16.33
CA LEU A 59 -1.80 16.05 -15.35
C LEU A 59 -2.90 15.04 -15.70
N PHE A 60 -3.07 13.99 -14.89
CA PHE A 60 -4.04 12.92 -15.15
C PHE A 60 -5.12 12.89 -14.07
N LYS A 61 -6.39 13.06 -14.46
CA LYS A 61 -7.57 13.11 -13.55
C LYS A 61 -7.34 14.06 -12.37
N GLY A 62 -6.78 15.25 -12.64
CA GLY A 62 -6.46 16.25 -11.63
C GLY A 62 -5.22 15.94 -10.76
N LYS A 63 -4.53 14.82 -10.98
CA LYS A 63 -3.30 14.45 -10.28
C LYS A 63 -2.08 14.80 -11.12
N GLN A 64 -1.18 15.58 -10.53
CA GLN A 64 0.09 15.94 -11.15
C GLN A 64 1.02 14.71 -11.15
N ILE A 65 1.14 14.05 -12.31
CA ILE A 65 1.95 12.84 -12.48
C ILE A 65 3.42 13.21 -12.73
N GLY A 66 3.66 14.21 -13.58
CA GLY A 66 5.00 14.65 -13.99
C GLY A 66 5.38 14.13 -15.37
N HIS A 67 6.66 13.78 -15.53
CA HIS A 67 7.20 13.28 -16.80
C HIS A 67 6.75 11.84 -17.03
N LEU A 68 6.33 11.51 -18.26
CA LEU A 68 5.97 10.16 -18.69
C LEU A 68 6.75 9.81 -19.97
N GLU A 69 7.38 8.64 -19.96
CA GLU A 69 7.87 7.95 -21.15
C GLU A 69 7.26 6.55 -21.20
N LEU A 70 6.70 6.21 -22.36
CA LEU A 70 6.14 4.91 -22.63
C LEU A 70 6.59 4.44 -24.01
N ALA A 71 7.14 3.23 -24.07
CA ALA A 71 7.46 2.56 -25.33
C ALA A 71 7.01 1.11 -25.31
N GLY A 72 6.31 0.70 -26.36
CA GLY A 72 5.89 -0.70 -26.53
C GLY A 72 5.42 -1.00 -27.95
N TYR A 73 5.19 -2.27 -28.22
CA TYR A 73 4.89 -2.74 -29.58
C TYR A 73 4.17 -4.09 -29.59
N PRO A 74 3.42 -4.38 -30.67
CA PRO A 74 2.86 -5.70 -30.88
C PRO A 74 3.97 -6.74 -31.12
N GLU A 75 3.85 -7.90 -30.49
CA GLU A 75 4.72 -9.07 -30.64
C GLU A 75 3.85 -10.31 -30.86
N GLY A 76 3.63 -10.66 -32.13
CA GLY A 76 2.76 -11.78 -32.51
C GLY A 76 1.27 -11.50 -32.17
N GLN A 77 0.77 -12.16 -31.12
CA GLN A 77 -0.59 -11.97 -30.58
C GLN A 77 -0.60 -11.09 -29.33
N ASP A 78 0.58 -10.79 -28.80
CA ASP A 78 0.75 -10.08 -27.54
C ASP A 78 1.17 -8.64 -27.81
N TRP A 79 1.12 -7.80 -26.79
CA TRP A 79 1.64 -6.45 -26.81
C TRP A 79 2.66 -6.28 -25.69
N ARG A 80 3.89 -5.93 -26.04
CA ARG A 80 5.01 -5.83 -25.11
C ARG A 80 5.26 -4.37 -24.74
N LEU A 81 5.15 -4.08 -23.45
CA LEU A 81 5.63 -2.84 -22.85
C LEU A 81 7.13 -2.98 -22.65
N ARG A 82 7.92 -2.30 -23.49
CA ARG A 82 9.38 -2.32 -23.38
C ARG A 82 9.88 -1.38 -22.29
N ARG A 83 9.20 -0.25 -22.10
CA ARG A 83 9.60 0.77 -21.13
C ARG A 83 8.39 1.56 -20.69
N LEU A 84 8.24 1.67 -19.38
CA LEU A 84 7.49 2.68 -18.69
C LEU A 84 8.46 3.44 -17.80
N HIS A 85 8.44 4.76 -17.86
CA HIS A 85 9.13 5.61 -16.91
C HIS A 85 8.23 6.81 -16.58
N ILE A 86 7.89 6.93 -15.30
CA ILE A 86 7.15 8.07 -14.76
C ILE A 86 8.06 8.72 -13.72
N SER A 87 8.23 10.03 -13.75
CA SER A 87 9.06 10.70 -12.75
C SER A 87 8.56 12.10 -12.40
N ASN A 88 8.75 12.46 -11.14
CA ASN A 88 8.52 13.79 -10.60
C ASN A 88 9.48 14.03 -9.41
N PRO A 89 9.48 15.22 -8.79
CA PRO A 89 10.39 15.52 -7.68
C PRO A 89 10.25 14.63 -6.44
N ASP A 90 9.16 13.86 -6.32
CA ASP A 90 8.89 13.02 -5.15
C ASP A 90 9.22 11.54 -5.37
N GLY A 91 9.53 11.13 -6.62
CA GLY A 91 9.92 9.77 -6.94
C GLY A 91 9.81 9.43 -8.43
N SER A 92 10.12 8.19 -8.76
CA SER A 92 10.02 7.65 -10.11
C SER A 92 9.50 6.22 -10.12
N ILE A 93 8.77 5.85 -11.17
CA ILE A 93 8.32 4.49 -11.45
C ILE A 93 8.96 4.07 -12.76
N THR A 94 9.67 2.95 -12.76
CA THR A 94 10.15 2.30 -13.98
C THR A 94 9.51 0.93 -14.12
N GLY A 95 9.30 0.48 -15.35
CA GLY A 95 8.77 -0.86 -15.56
C GLY A 95 8.73 -1.34 -16.98
N ASP A 96 8.33 -2.59 -17.10
CA ASP A 96 8.09 -3.33 -18.34
C ASP A 96 6.89 -4.26 -18.14
N GLY A 97 6.43 -4.88 -19.22
CA GLY A 97 5.27 -5.76 -19.13
C GLY A 97 4.89 -6.42 -20.44
N LEU A 98 3.91 -7.31 -20.33
CA LEU A 98 3.37 -8.08 -21.43
C LEU A 98 1.86 -8.20 -21.27
N TRP A 99 1.13 -7.78 -22.29
CA TRP A 99 -0.28 -8.05 -22.42
C TRP A 99 -0.49 -9.17 -23.43
N GLN A 100 -0.93 -10.33 -22.94
CA GLN A 100 -1.06 -11.53 -23.73
C GLN A 100 -2.45 -11.65 -24.34
N GLY A 101 -2.50 -11.85 -25.65
CA GLY A 101 -3.76 -11.94 -26.39
C GLY A 101 -4.49 -13.26 -26.19
N ALA A 102 -3.76 -14.37 -26.18
CA ALA A 102 -4.36 -15.71 -26.10
C ALA A 102 -4.95 -16.03 -24.71
N GLN A 103 -4.31 -15.51 -23.65
CA GLN A 103 -4.71 -15.74 -22.26
C GLN A 103 -5.52 -14.57 -21.69
N THR A 104 -5.65 -13.48 -22.45
CA THR A 104 -6.28 -12.23 -22.03
C THR A 104 -5.72 -11.78 -20.68
N GLN A 105 -4.40 -11.76 -20.55
CA GLN A 105 -3.70 -11.61 -19.27
C GLN A 105 -2.64 -10.53 -19.37
N THR A 106 -2.55 -9.68 -18.36
CA THR A 106 -1.52 -8.64 -18.27
C THR A 106 -0.52 -9.01 -17.18
N ARG A 107 0.78 -8.88 -17.49
CA ARG A 107 1.90 -8.95 -16.54
C ARG A 107 2.66 -7.64 -16.56
N ILE A 108 3.02 -7.12 -15.39
CA ILE A 108 3.87 -5.95 -15.25
C ILE A 108 4.93 -6.17 -14.18
N ASN A 109 6.13 -5.64 -14.44
CA ASN A 109 7.20 -5.53 -13.49
C ASN A 109 7.42 -4.03 -13.24
N LEU A 110 7.33 -3.60 -11.99
CA LEU A 110 7.45 -2.21 -11.58
C LEU A 110 8.50 -2.07 -10.49
N LEU A 111 9.32 -1.02 -10.61
CA LEU A 111 10.17 -0.53 -9.54
C LEU A 111 9.83 0.94 -9.31
N MET A 112 9.35 1.25 -8.11
CA MET A 112 9.11 2.61 -7.65
C MET A 112 10.25 3.03 -6.71
N GLU A 113 10.97 4.07 -7.08
CA GLU A 113 11.92 4.79 -6.23
C GLU A 113 11.18 5.97 -5.59
N ILE A 114 11.22 6.05 -4.27
CA ILE A 114 10.46 6.98 -3.45
C ILE A 114 11.45 7.99 -2.87
N SER A 115 11.31 9.26 -3.25
CA SER A 115 12.06 10.37 -2.64
C SER A 115 11.27 11.04 -1.51
N ASN A 116 9.93 11.05 -1.60
CA ASN A 116 9.06 11.54 -0.53
C ASN A 116 7.72 10.78 -0.51
N ALA A 117 7.60 9.78 0.37
CA ALA A 117 6.40 8.95 0.49
C ALA A 117 5.15 9.77 0.86
N GLY A 118 5.30 10.73 1.78
CA GLY A 118 4.21 11.62 2.18
C GLY A 118 3.61 12.41 1.01
N LYS A 119 4.46 12.97 0.13
CA LYS A 119 3.98 13.68 -1.05
C LYS A 119 3.41 12.76 -2.13
N ILE A 120 3.96 11.57 -2.33
CA ILE A 120 3.38 10.54 -3.23
C ILE A 120 1.96 10.16 -2.76
N LEU A 121 1.79 9.91 -1.46
CA LEU A 121 0.49 9.58 -0.87
C LEU A 121 -0.49 10.75 -0.98
N ALA A 122 -0.03 11.98 -0.74
CA ALA A 122 -0.85 13.18 -0.92
C ALA A 122 -1.40 13.30 -2.35
N ARG A 123 -0.55 13.12 -3.37
CA ARG A 123 -0.96 13.11 -4.79
C ARG A 123 -1.92 11.97 -5.12
N SER A 124 -1.80 10.86 -4.39
CA SER A 124 -2.65 9.68 -4.57
C SER A 124 -4.03 9.81 -3.94
N GLY A 125 -4.26 10.85 -3.12
CA GLY A 125 -5.53 11.10 -2.42
C GLY A 125 -5.48 10.85 -0.91
N TYR A 126 -4.28 10.64 -0.36
CA TYR A 126 -4.03 10.39 1.06
C TYR A 126 -3.09 11.46 1.65
N PRO A 127 -3.50 12.76 1.66
CA PRO A 127 -2.69 13.81 2.25
C PRO A 127 -2.61 13.65 3.77
N ASN A 128 -1.56 14.19 4.38
CA ASN A 128 -1.37 14.22 5.83
C ASN A 128 -1.39 12.84 6.51
N THR A 129 -1.00 11.78 5.79
CA THR A 129 -0.96 10.40 6.31
C THR A 129 0.46 9.99 6.71
N VAL A 130 1.44 10.39 5.90
CA VAL A 130 2.87 10.20 6.17
C VAL A 130 3.59 11.51 5.94
N LYS A 131 4.57 11.80 6.78
CA LYS A 131 5.54 12.88 6.61
C LYS A 131 6.88 12.27 6.21
N ASN A 132 7.51 12.84 5.18
CA ASN A 132 8.77 12.36 4.61
C ASN A 132 8.66 10.90 4.12
N GLY A 133 9.70 10.07 4.35
CA GLY A 133 9.80 8.71 3.81
C GLY A 133 10.52 8.68 2.47
N SER A 134 11.55 7.85 2.35
CA SER A 134 12.23 7.54 1.10
C SER A 134 12.43 6.03 1.00
N GLY A 135 12.59 5.46 -0.19
CA GLY A 135 12.72 4.02 -0.30
C GLY A 135 12.43 3.47 -1.67
N LYS A 136 12.12 2.18 -1.71
CA LYS A 136 11.81 1.42 -2.92
C LYS A 136 10.60 0.51 -2.69
N LEU A 137 9.76 0.41 -3.71
CA LEU A 137 8.71 -0.60 -3.81
C LEU A 137 8.90 -1.33 -5.13
N ALA A 138 9.20 -2.63 -5.07
CA ALA A 138 9.25 -3.50 -6.23
C ALA A 138 7.97 -4.35 -6.29
N ALA A 139 7.37 -4.46 -7.48
CA ALA A 139 6.14 -5.20 -7.70
C ALA A 139 6.21 -6.01 -9.00
N ASN A 140 5.92 -7.30 -8.91
CA ASN A 140 5.70 -8.14 -10.08
C ASN A 140 4.25 -8.60 -10.02
N LEU A 141 3.40 -8.10 -10.90
CA LEU A 141 1.95 -8.25 -10.84
C LEU A 141 1.40 -8.89 -12.11
N LEU A 142 0.30 -9.61 -11.94
CA LEU A 142 -0.43 -10.26 -13.00
C LEU A 142 -1.93 -10.21 -12.71
N TRP A 143 -2.74 -9.94 -13.72
CA TRP A 143 -4.19 -10.03 -13.63
C TRP A 143 -4.80 -10.43 -14.97
N ASN A 144 -6.05 -10.88 -14.94
CA ASN A 144 -6.81 -11.18 -16.14
C ASN A 144 -7.48 -9.90 -16.63
N GLY A 145 -7.34 -9.61 -17.92
CA GLY A 145 -7.84 -8.40 -18.57
C GLY A 145 -6.74 -7.57 -19.22
N PRO A 146 -7.15 -6.49 -19.92
CA PRO A 146 -6.23 -5.53 -20.51
C PRO A 146 -5.52 -4.66 -19.46
N PRO A 147 -4.43 -3.96 -19.84
CA PRO A 147 -3.64 -3.14 -18.91
C PRO A 147 -4.40 -1.99 -18.22
N ASP A 148 -5.47 -1.49 -18.82
CA ASP A 148 -6.32 -0.40 -18.34
C ASP A 148 -7.49 -0.87 -17.46
N ASP A 149 -7.77 -2.18 -17.43
CA ASP A 149 -8.79 -2.81 -16.57
C ASP A 149 -8.12 -3.60 -15.44
N PHE A 150 -7.65 -2.86 -14.44
CA PHE A 150 -6.98 -3.47 -13.29
C PHE A 150 -7.97 -4.29 -12.44
N ASN A 151 -7.77 -5.60 -12.37
CA ASN A 151 -8.71 -6.54 -11.76
C ASN A 151 -8.18 -7.12 -10.44
N TYR A 152 -8.68 -6.63 -9.30
CA TYR A 152 -8.28 -7.11 -7.97
C TYR A 152 -8.56 -8.61 -7.77
N ALA A 153 -9.70 -9.12 -8.22
CA ALA A 153 -10.12 -10.51 -7.99
C ALA A 153 -9.19 -11.56 -8.64
N THR A 154 -8.48 -11.15 -9.68
CA THR A 154 -7.51 -12.00 -10.41
C THR A 154 -6.07 -11.56 -10.19
N LEU A 155 -5.85 -10.58 -9.31
CA LEU A 155 -4.53 -10.02 -9.05
C LEU A 155 -3.65 -11.04 -8.30
N ASN A 156 -2.55 -11.39 -8.94
CA ASN A 156 -1.52 -12.27 -8.41
C ASN A 156 -0.16 -11.57 -8.50
N GLY A 157 0.78 -11.95 -7.64
CA GLY A 157 2.11 -11.38 -7.74
C GLY A 157 2.91 -11.34 -6.45
N THR A 158 3.95 -10.51 -6.46
CA THR A 158 4.83 -10.27 -5.32
C THR A 158 5.10 -8.79 -5.17
N LEU A 159 5.23 -8.36 -3.92
CA LEU A 159 5.61 -7.00 -3.53
C LEU A 159 6.80 -7.09 -2.57
N LYS A 160 7.74 -6.17 -2.71
CA LYS A 160 8.83 -5.95 -1.76
C LYS A 160 8.92 -4.47 -1.44
N LEU A 161 8.81 -4.14 -0.16
CA LEU A 161 8.91 -2.79 0.37
C LEU A 161 10.19 -2.64 1.17
N ASP A 162 10.90 -1.55 0.92
CA ASP A 162 12.05 -1.13 1.70
C ASP A 162 12.03 0.41 1.79
N THR A 163 11.76 0.95 2.96
CA THR A 163 11.74 2.39 3.17
C THR A 163 12.63 2.76 4.33
N GLY A 164 13.25 3.93 4.23
CA GLY A 164 13.96 4.60 5.31
C GLY A 164 13.05 5.54 6.10
N LYS A 165 13.66 6.56 6.69
CA LYS A 165 13.02 7.35 7.75
C LYS A 165 11.77 8.09 7.30
N GLY A 166 10.73 8.04 8.12
CA GLY A 166 9.49 8.77 7.94
C GLY A 166 8.68 8.83 9.22
N GLN A 167 7.49 9.39 9.13
CA GLN A 167 6.57 9.47 10.26
C GLN A 167 5.15 9.23 9.77
N PHE A 168 4.45 8.27 10.37
CA PHE A 168 3.00 8.20 10.24
C PHE A 168 2.38 9.34 11.02
N LEU A 169 1.63 10.21 10.34
CA LEU A 169 0.93 11.31 10.99
C LEU A 169 -0.38 10.82 11.57
N LYS A 170 -0.89 11.50 12.60
CA LYS A 170 -2.21 11.22 13.16
C LYS A 170 -3.29 11.45 12.10
N MET A 171 -4.17 10.47 11.91
CA MET A 171 -5.29 10.56 10.98
C MET A 171 -6.61 10.30 11.70
N ASP A 172 -7.69 10.89 11.20
CA ASP A 172 -9.04 10.50 11.61
C ASP A 172 -9.39 9.14 10.95
N PRO A 173 -10.14 8.26 11.66
CA PRO A 173 -10.63 7.02 11.07
C PRO A 173 -11.38 7.30 9.76
N GLY A 174 -10.90 6.75 8.64
CA GLY A 174 -11.54 6.85 7.32
C GLY A 174 -10.64 7.33 6.18
N ILE A 175 -9.62 8.15 6.45
CA ILE A 175 -8.63 8.58 5.46
C ILE A 175 -7.42 7.64 5.54
N GLY A 176 -7.16 6.86 4.49
CA GLY A 176 -6.02 5.92 4.49
C GLY A 176 -6.29 4.63 5.27
N LYS A 177 -7.46 4.00 5.03
CA LYS A 177 -7.98 2.83 5.76
C LYS A 177 -6.94 1.76 6.13
N LEU A 178 -6.04 1.36 5.22
CA LEU A 178 -4.94 0.42 5.51
C LEU A 178 -3.76 1.05 6.26
N LEU A 179 -3.46 2.32 5.98
CA LEU A 179 -2.40 3.09 6.66
C LEU A 179 -2.73 3.28 8.15
N GLY A 180 -4.01 3.31 8.53
CA GLY A 180 -4.45 3.34 9.94
C GLY A 180 -3.99 2.12 10.75
N ILE A 181 -3.95 0.94 10.14
CA ILE A 181 -3.43 -0.27 10.79
C ILE A 181 -1.91 -0.28 10.79
N LEU A 182 -1.27 0.07 9.67
CA LEU A 182 0.20 0.16 9.60
C LEU A 182 0.78 1.19 10.58
N SER A 183 0.07 2.30 10.79
CA SER A 183 0.43 3.33 11.77
C SER A 183 0.05 2.97 13.21
N LEU A 184 -0.56 1.80 13.43
CA LEU A 184 -1.03 1.31 14.73
C LEU A 184 -2.06 2.21 15.42
N GLN A 185 -2.65 3.16 14.71
CA GLN A 185 -3.63 4.11 15.26
C GLN A 185 -4.98 3.44 15.56
N ALA A 186 -5.24 2.30 14.93
CA ALA A 186 -6.42 1.47 15.20
C ALA A 186 -6.35 0.72 16.54
N LEU A 187 -5.21 0.71 17.25
CA LEU A 187 -5.08 -0.01 18.52
C LEU A 187 -5.88 0.67 19.66
N PRO A 188 -6.57 -0.09 20.53
CA PRO A 188 -7.35 0.47 21.63
C PRO A 188 -6.52 1.32 22.61
N LYS A 189 -7.02 2.53 22.92
CA LYS A 189 -6.33 3.52 23.78
C LYS A 189 -6.24 3.16 25.27
N ARG A 190 -6.91 2.10 25.75
CA ARG A 190 -7.15 1.88 27.19
C ARG A 190 -6.35 0.73 27.83
N ILE A 191 -5.28 0.26 27.20
CA ILE A 191 -4.52 -0.91 27.68
C ILE A 191 -3.20 -0.46 28.32
N THR A 192 -3.23 -0.27 29.65
CA THR A 192 -2.20 -0.22 30.72
C THR A 192 -0.72 0.16 30.48
N LEU A 193 -0.39 0.77 29.36
CA LEU A 193 0.83 1.55 29.14
C LEU A 193 0.39 2.80 28.40
N ASP A 194 0.84 3.96 28.86
CA ASP A 194 0.50 5.23 28.24
C ASP A 194 1.27 5.40 26.91
N PHE A 195 0.97 4.52 25.95
CA PHE A 195 1.33 4.65 24.54
C PHE A 195 0.65 5.87 23.89
N THR A 196 -0.25 6.54 24.62
CA THR A 196 -1.01 7.68 24.14
C THR A 196 -0.07 8.77 23.65
N ASP A 197 0.99 9.12 24.38
CA ASP A 197 1.77 10.32 24.01
C ASP A 197 2.66 10.11 22.77
N VAL A 198 3.13 8.87 22.59
CA VAL A 198 4.12 8.52 21.54
C VAL A 198 3.49 8.18 20.20
N PHE A 199 2.22 7.79 20.17
CA PHE A 199 1.47 7.48 18.93
C PHE A 199 0.37 8.52 18.64
N SER A 200 -0.07 9.31 19.63
CA SER A 200 -1.11 10.34 19.42
C SER A 200 -0.62 11.57 18.66
N SER A 201 0.70 11.79 18.63
CA SER A 201 1.37 12.84 17.86
C SER A 201 1.88 12.34 16.49
N GLY A 202 1.81 11.02 16.25
CA GLY A 202 2.33 10.31 15.07
C GLY A 202 3.35 9.23 15.46
N PHE A 203 3.71 8.32 14.56
CA PHE A 203 4.70 7.26 14.80
C PHE A 203 5.91 7.44 13.89
N GLU A 204 7.05 7.83 14.46
CA GLU A 204 8.30 7.96 13.73
C GLU A 204 8.96 6.60 13.52
N PHE A 205 9.36 6.34 12.28
CA PHE A 205 10.04 5.12 11.88
C PHE A 205 11.38 5.44 11.21
N ASP A 206 12.38 4.62 11.50
CA ASP A 206 13.66 4.62 10.82
C ASP A 206 13.62 3.79 9.54
N ASN A 207 12.86 2.69 9.53
CA ASN A 207 12.61 1.89 8.34
C ASN A 207 11.30 1.10 8.39
N ILE A 208 10.83 0.72 7.20
CA ILE A 208 9.78 -0.28 7.00
C ILE A 208 10.26 -1.25 5.94
N ASN A 209 10.29 -2.54 6.28
CA ASN A 209 10.74 -3.60 5.37
C ASN A 209 9.73 -4.73 5.37
N GLY A 210 9.43 -5.30 4.21
CA GLY A 210 8.57 -6.48 4.17
C GLY A 210 8.34 -7.02 2.77
N ASN A 211 7.92 -8.28 2.73
CA ASN A 211 7.51 -8.94 1.51
C ASN A 211 6.03 -9.30 1.59
N ALA A 212 5.36 -9.29 0.44
CA ALA A 212 4.00 -9.78 0.32
C ALA A 212 3.80 -10.57 -0.98
N THR A 213 2.94 -11.58 -0.91
CA THR A 213 2.46 -12.34 -2.06
C THR A 213 0.99 -12.03 -2.28
N LEU A 214 0.57 -11.85 -3.51
CA LEU A 214 -0.83 -11.70 -3.88
C LEU A 214 -1.31 -12.98 -4.56
N ASN A 215 -2.46 -13.47 -4.11
CA ASN A 215 -3.18 -14.57 -4.74
C ASN A 215 -4.66 -14.21 -4.85
N ASN A 216 -5.17 -14.06 -6.07
CA ASN A 216 -6.58 -13.73 -6.33
C ASN A 216 -7.10 -12.53 -5.51
N GLY A 217 -6.30 -11.47 -5.40
CA GLY A 217 -6.64 -10.26 -4.63
C GLY A 217 -6.47 -10.40 -3.12
N VAL A 218 -6.01 -11.53 -2.61
CA VAL A 218 -5.61 -11.71 -1.21
C VAL A 218 -4.09 -11.52 -1.10
N MET A 219 -3.69 -10.46 -0.42
CA MET A 219 -2.31 -10.16 -0.09
C MET A 219 -1.94 -10.84 1.23
N GLN A 220 -0.82 -11.55 1.27
CA GLN A 220 -0.28 -12.20 2.47
C GLN A 220 1.13 -11.68 2.73
N THR A 221 1.40 -11.29 3.98
CA THR A 221 2.76 -10.98 4.46
C THR A 221 3.11 -11.88 5.65
N ARG A 222 4.41 -12.16 5.82
CA ARG A 222 4.95 -12.96 6.93
C ARG A 222 5.99 -12.21 7.76
N ASP A 223 6.49 -11.10 7.25
CA ASP A 223 7.74 -10.48 7.66
C ASP A 223 7.71 -8.96 7.44
N LEU A 224 6.55 -8.31 7.64
CA LEU A 224 6.52 -6.85 7.68
C LEU A 224 7.09 -6.37 9.01
N HIS A 225 8.13 -5.57 8.95
CA HIS A 225 8.84 -4.99 10.08
C HIS A 225 8.82 -3.47 9.98
N ILE A 226 8.60 -2.81 11.11
CA ILE A 226 8.73 -1.37 11.26
C ILE A 226 9.65 -1.12 12.44
N GLU A 227 10.80 -0.52 12.17
CA GLU A 227 11.73 -0.07 13.19
C GLU A 227 11.43 1.40 13.47
N GLY A 228 10.97 1.71 14.68
CA GLY A 228 10.67 3.08 15.09
C GLY A 228 11.41 3.54 16.33
N SER A 229 11.39 4.85 16.54
CA SER A 229 12.07 5.53 17.66
C SER A 229 11.60 5.04 19.02
N SER A 230 10.38 4.51 19.07
CA SER A 230 9.63 4.23 20.29
C SER A 230 9.17 2.79 20.39
N ALA A 231 9.16 2.06 19.28
CA ALA A 231 8.81 0.64 19.23
C ALA A 231 9.34 -0.01 17.95
N LYS A 232 9.60 -1.31 18.05
CA LYS A 232 9.73 -2.22 16.91
C LYS A 232 8.39 -2.92 16.72
N VAL A 233 7.96 -3.04 15.48
CA VAL A 233 6.67 -3.65 15.14
C VAL A 233 6.92 -4.76 14.15
N THR A 234 6.36 -5.94 14.40
CA THR A 234 6.28 -7.00 13.40
C THR A 234 4.83 -7.30 13.09
N MET A 235 4.56 -7.60 11.83
CA MET A 235 3.21 -7.86 11.34
C MET A 235 3.21 -9.01 10.35
N LYS A 236 2.28 -9.93 10.54
CA LYS A 236 2.03 -11.06 9.65
C LYS A 236 0.54 -11.31 9.51
N GLY A 237 0.12 -11.84 8.37
CA GLY A 237 -1.28 -12.16 8.09
C GLY A 237 -1.69 -11.77 6.69
N GLN A 238 -2.98 -11.56 6.50
CA GLN A 238 -3.58 -11.35 5.19
C GLN A 238 -4.45 -10.10 5.14
N VAL A 239 -4.54 -9.55 3.93
CA VAL A 239 -5.40 -8.44 3.54
C VAL A 239 -6.14 -8.88 2.28
N ASN A 240 -7.47 -8.87 2.30
CA ASN A 240 -8.27 -9.15 1.12
C ASN A 240 -8.67 -7.81 0.47
N LEU A 241 -8.17 -7.57 -0.74
CA LEU A 241 -8.38 -6.33 -1.50
C LEU A 241 -9.79 -6.23 -2.09
N ASN A 242 -10.47 -7.36 -2.32
CA ASN A 242 -11.82 -7.37 -2.87
C ASN A 242 -12.85 -6.98 -1.81
N ASP A 243 -12.68 -7.51 -0.59
CA ASP A 243 -13.62 -7.30 0.51
C ASP A 243 -13.21 -6.14 1.44
N GLU A 244 -12.07 -5.50 1.17
CA GLU A 244 -11.45 -4.51 2.05
C GLU A 244 -11.33 -4.98 3.51
N THR A 245 -10.97 -6.26 3.70
CA THR A 245 -10.83 -6.89 5.01
C THR A 245 -9.39 -7.28 5.32
N GLN A 246 -9.14 -7.58 6.58
CA GLN A 246 -7.83 -8.00 7.06
C GLN A 246 -7.94 -9.01 8.20
N ASN A 247 -6.88 -9.80 8.36
CA ASN A 247 -6.64 -10.65 9.50
C ASN A 247 -5.13 -10.68 9.76
N LEU A 248 -4.69 -9.85 10.70
CA LEU A 248 -3.29 -9.56 10.96
C LEU A 248 -2.98 -9.88 12.43
N ARG A 249 -1.81 -10.49 12.65
CA ARG A 249 -1.17 -10.54 13.95
C ARG A 249 -0.06 -9.50 13.98
N VAL A 250 -0.13 -8.61 14.97
CA VAL A 250 0.82 -7.53 15.18
C VAL A 250 1.50 -7.75 16.52
N GLU A 251 2.82 -7.74 16.53
CA GLU A 251 3.63 -7.72 17.74
C GLU A 251 4.31 -6.37 17.86
N VAL A 252 4.15 -5.73 19.02
CA VAL A 252 4.76 -4.44 19.33
C VAL A 252 5.75 -4.65 20.48
N LEU A 253 7.00 -4.33 20.21
CA LEU A 253 8.09 -4.34 21.19
C LEU A 253 8.53 -2.89 21.45
N PRO A 254 8.13 -2.27 22.57
CA PRO A 254 8.55 -0.93 22.91
C PRO A 254 10.07 -0.83 23.02
N THR A 255 10.67 0.25 22.52
CA THR A 255 12.09 0.50 22.75
C THR A 255 12.26 0.95 24.21
N LEU A 256 13.11 0.26 24.97
CA LEU A 256 13.49 0.71 26.30
C LEU A 256 14.33 1.99 26.15
N GLY A 257 13.67 3.15 26.19
CA GLY A 257 14.35 4.38 26.57
C GLY A 257 14.90 4.22 27.98
N SER A 258 15.91 5.02 28.35
CA SER A 258 16.64 5.01 29.63
C SER A 258 15.80 5.26 30.90
N SER A 259 14.50 4.97 30.89
CA SER A 259 13.59 5.08 32.02
C SER A 259 13.33 3.71 32.64
N VAL A 260 14.09 3.42 33.70
CA VAL A 260 13.86 2.36 34.70
C VAL A 260 12.41 2.37 35.23
N SER A 261 11.68 3.49 35.04
CA SER A 261 10.30 3.76 35.43
C SER A 261 9.26 2.78 34.88
N MET A 262 9.45 2.21 33.68
CA MET A 262 8.47 1.27 33.12
C MET A 262 8.34 0.00 33.98
N LEU A 263 9.43 -0.53 34.53
CA LEU A 263 9.39 -1.72 35.37
C LEU A 263 8.57 -1.52 36.66
N SER A 264 8.57 -0.32 37.23
CA SER A 264 7.83 -0.01 38.48
C SER A 264 6.30 0.04 38.30
N ALA A 265 5.80 0.36 37.10
CA ALA A 265 4.37 0.41 36.83
C ALA A 265 3.71 -0.99 36.77
N PHE A 266 4.50 -2.05 36.56
CA PHE A 266 3.99 -3.43 36.39
C PHE A 266 4.01 -4.28 37.65
N ALA A 267 4.56 -3.78 38.76
CA ALA A 267 4.60 -4.53 40.02
C ALA A 267 3.24 -4.57 40.77
N GLY A 268 2.23 -3.79 40.35
CA GLY A 268 1.00 -3.56 41.12
C GLY A 268 -0.33 -3.97 40.48
N GLY A 269 -0.37 -4.60 39.30
CA GLY A 269 -1.62 -4.90 38.57
C GLY A 269 -1.90 -6.40 38.34
N PRO A 270 -3.16 -6.81 38.10
CA PRO A 270 -3.51 -8.22 37.88
C PRO A 270 -2.81 -8.78 36.64
N VAL A 271 -2.12 -9.90 36.82
CA VAL A 271 -1.03 -10.47 36.00
C VAL A 271 -1.49 -11.14 34.69
N VAL A 272 -2.52 -10.62 34.02
CA VAL A 272 -3.16 -11.36 32.92
C VAL A 272 -2.60 -10.93 31.55
N GLY A 273 -1.84 -11.82 30.89
CA GLY A 273 -1.55 -11.77 29.44
C GLY A 273 -0.11 -11.52 28.98
N ILE A 274 0.93 -11.89 29.73
CA ILE A 274 2.34 -11.63 29.37
C ILE A 274 2.96 -12.83 28.63
N GLY A 275 3.37 -12.65 27.37
CA GLY A 275 4.32 -13.53 26.69
C GLY A 275 5.74 -13.01 26.88
N ALA A 276 6.51 -13.54 27.83
CA ALA A 276 7.90 -13.15 28.01
C ALA A 276 8.80 -13.95 27.05
N LEU A 277 9.48 -13.30 26.11
CA LEU A 277 10.49 -13.95 25.28
C LEU A 277 11.81 -14.06 26.07
N ILE A 278 12.25 -15.29 26.36
CA ILE A 278 13.57 -15.57 26.95
C ILE A 278 14.56 -15.71 25.80
N VAL A 279 15.34 -14.67 25.52
CA VAL A 279 16.48 -14.77 24.60
C VAL A 279 17.67 -15.33 25.36
N ASN A 280 17.83 -16.65 25.34
CA ASN A 280 18.93 -17.31 26.01
C ASN A 280 20.19 -17.22 25.12
N LYS A 281 21.13 -16.33 25.44
CA LYS A 281 22.51 -16.43 24.94
C LYS A 281 23.50 -15.71 25.86
N VAL A 282 24.24 -16.53 26.61
CA VAL A 282 25.67 -16.38 26.94
C VAL A 282 26.13 -14.92 27.01
N LEU A 283 25.99 -14.30 28.19
CA LEU A 283 26.86 -13.26 28.77
C LEU A 283 26.14 -12.59 29.96
N GLY A 284 26.45 -13.06 31.17
CA GLY A 284 26.71 -12.28 32.39
C GLY A 284 25.84 -11.10 32.87
N ASN A 285 24.69 -10.76 32.30
CA ASN A 285 23.81 -9.71 32.83
C ASN A 285 22.37 -10.23 32.97
N PRO A 286 21.62 -9.84 34.03
CA PRO A 286 20.26 -10.30 34.22
C PRO A 286 19.40 -9.84 33.04
N LEU A 287 18.76 -10.82 32.42
CA LEU A 287 17.84 -10.69 31.30
C LEU A 287 16.69 -9.74 31.68
N ASP A 288 16.75 -8.50 31.18
CA ASP A 288 15.58 -7.63 31.14
C ASP A 288 14.50 -8.34 30.33
N LYS A 289 13.39 -8.68 30.99
CA LYS A 289 12.20 -9.20 30.31
C LYS A 289 11.70 -8.12 29.36
N LEU A 290 11.95 -8.30 28.07
CA LEU A 290 11.33 -7.49 27.04
C LEU A 290 9.84 -7.81 27.03
N ILE A 291 9.01 -6.80 27.34
CA ILE A 291 7.56 -6.91 27.31
C ILE A 291 7.14 -6.69 25.85
N SER A 292 6.66 -7.72 25.17
CA SER A 292 5.98 -7.56 23.88
C SER A 292 4.47 -7.60 24.05
N PHE A 293 3.77 -6.87 23.18
CA PHE A 293 2.32 -6.84 23.11
C PHE A 293 1.87 -7.45 21.79
N GLU A 294 1.08 -8.52 21.86
CA GLU A 294 0.49 -9.14 20.68
C GLU A 294 -0.97 -8.72 20.51
N TYR A 295 -1.34 -8.39 19.28
CA TYR A 295 -2.68 -8.02 18.88
C TYR A 295 -3.13 -8.84 17.66
N ASN A 296 -4.38 -9.29 17.68
CA ASN A 296 -5.08 -9.76 16.49
C ASN A 296 -5.97 -8.62 15.99
N ILE A 297 -5.78 -8.24 14.73
CA ILE A 297 -6.54 -7.20 14.04
C ILE A 297 -7.34 -7.88 12.93
N SER A 298 -8.66 -7.78 13.00
CA SER A 298 -9.60 -8.40 12.05
C SER A 298 -10.64 -7.40 11.55
N GLY A 299 -11.54 -7.81 10.66
CA GLY A 299 -12.65 -6.98 10.19
C GLY A 299 -12.29 -6.15 8.96
N THR A 300 -13.07 -5.10 8.72
CA THR A 300 -12.86 -4.20 7.57
C THR A 300 -11.75 -3.19 7.88
N TRP A 301 -11.17 -2.58 6.86
CA TRP A 301 -10.18 -1.53 7.07
C TRP A 301 -10.79 -0.26 7.69
N SER A 302 -12.07 0.00 7.43
CA SER A 302 -12.80 1.14 8.00
C SER A 302 -13.27 0.93 9.44
N ASP A 303 -13.51 -0.32 9.82
CA ASP A 303 -13.97 -0.70 11.16
C ASP A 303 -13.18 -1.95 11.62
N PRO A 304 -11.90 -1.76 12.01
CA PRO A 304 -11.06 -2.86 12.44
C PRO A 304 -11.41 -3.31 13.86
N ASN A 305 -11.56 -4.61 14.06
CA ASN A 305 -11.69 -5.22 15.37
C ASN A 305 -10.31 -5.62 15.90
N VAL A 306 -9.85 -4.93 16.95
CA VAL A 306 -8.54 -5.13 17.55
C VAL A 306 -8.67 -5.78 18.92
N ILE A 307 -8.09 -6.97 19.07
CA ILE A 307 -8.11 -7.75 20.31
C ILE A 307 -6.67 -8.03 20.74
N LYS A 308 -6.31 -7.66 21.96
CA LYS A 308 -5.04 -8.04 22.56
C LYS A 308 -5.04 -9.53 22.88
N VAL A 309 -3.98 -10.23 22.47
CA VAL A 309 -3.83 -11.66 22.75
C VAL A 309 -3.71 -11.86 24.27
N GLY A 310 -4.55 -12.73 24.83
CA GLY A 310 -4.62 -12.97 26.28
C GLY A 310 -5.73 -12.20 27.01
N GLU A 311 -6.44 -11.28 26.35
CA GLU A 311 -7.65 -10.65 26.86
C GLU A 311 -8.89 -11.23 26.15
N THR A 312 -9.91 -11.62 26.92
CA THR A 312 -11.17 -12.16 26.38
C THR A 312 -12.03 -11.00 25.81
N PRO A 313 -12.63 -11.13 24.61
CA PRO A 313 -13.47 -10.07 24.05
C PRO A 313 -14.65 -9.75 24.99
N VAL A 314 -14.81 -8.47 25.34
CA VAL A 314 -16.01 -8.02 26.05
C VAL A 314 -17.17 -8.01 25.05
N LYS A 315 -18.09 -8.95 25.19
CA LYS A 315 -19.36 -8.97 24.45
C LYS A 315 -20.15 -7.72 24.83
N VAL A 316 -20.21 -6.74 23.93
CA VAL A 316 -21.07 -5.57 24.12
C VAL A 316 -22.52 -6.05 24.04
N LEU A 317 -23.18 -6.13 25.19
CA LEU A 317 -24.62 -6.41 25.25
C LEU A 317 -25.37 -5.22 24.63
N PRO A 318 -26.38 -5.45 23.76
CA PRO A 318 -27.20 -4.38 23.22
C PRO A 318 -27.79 -3.53 24.35
N ALA A 319 -27.73 -2.21 24.21
CA ALA A 319 -28.32 -1.28 25.17
C ALA A 319 -29.80 -1.65 25.39
N ALA A 320 -30.17 -1.88 26.65
CA ALA A 320 -31.55 -2.17 27.02
C ALA A 320 -32.43 -1.01 26.56
N LYS A 321 -33.46 -1.33 25.77
CA LYS A 321 -34.43 -0.36 25.25
C LYS A 321 -35.10 0.31 26.46
N PRO A 322 -35.17 1.66 26.53
CA PRO A 322 -35.80 2.33 27.66
C PRO A 322 -37.27 1.91 27.75
N ALA A 323 -37.69 1.57 28.97
CA ALA A 323 -39.07 1.19 29.27
C ALA A 323 -40.00 2.35 28.90
N GLN A 324 -40.97 2.09 28.04
CA GLN A 324 -42.07 3.02 27.79
C GLN A 324 -42.98 3.01 29.01
N THR A 325 -42.99 4.10 29.77
CA THR A 325 -44.03 4.39 30.75
C THR A 325 -45.25 4.92 30.01
N ASN A 326 -46.35 4.15 30.06
CA ASN A 326 -47.71 4.64 29.80
C ASN A 326 -48.31 5.21 31.08
#